data_AF-A8F3D6-F1
#
_entry.id   AF-A8F3D6-F1
#
_cell.length_a   1.000
_cell.length_b   1.000
_cell.length_c   1.000
_cell.angle_alpha   90.00
_cell.angle_beta   90.00
_cell.angle_gamma   90.00
#
_symmetry.space_group_name_H-M   'P 1'
#
loop_
_entity.id
_entity.type
_entity.pdbx_description
1 polymer ?
#
loop_
_entity_poly.entity_id
_entity_poly.type
_entity_poly.pdbx_seq_one_letter_code
_entity_poly.pdbx_strand_id
1 'polypeptide(L)'
;MTSKIDGVFRKVLNDREIFDSPYDRNKRNNIPKLFEKDSWKELERLFNEGKRDEFISKVDSRITEIKNQEQTTNNWRREKINELKQRGEWLKLAFDNKPHLLKQLFESLEWYGLVNCNLPDMNSYGRVIERYNISTIEQYFLDGIRRTSYPQNKALEKVLEYVKELYTAGISSEEIAYFVRKLESLTTYWEVIG
;
A
#
# COMPACT_ATOMS: atom_id res chain seq x y z
N MET A 1 -13.58 15.86 -12.04
CA MET A 1 -12.30 16.49 -11.63
C MET A 1 -11.99 15.87 -10.28
N THR A 2 -10.96 15.02 -10.19
CA THR A 2 -10.62 14.33 -8.94
C THR A 2 -10.16 15.39 -7.93
N SER A 3 -10.62 15.31 -6.68
CA SER A 3 -10.21 16.29 -5.68
C SER A 3 -8.70 16.18 -5.41
N LYS A 4 -8.07 17.25 -4.90
CA LYS A 4 -6.64 17.20 -4.58
C LYS A 4 -6.33 16.11 -3.55
N ILE A 5 -7.21 15.90 -2.59
CA ILE A 5 -7.05 14.89 -1.55
C ILE A 5 -7.11 13.48 -2.15
N ASP A 6 -7.98 13.20 -3.12
CA ASP A 6 -8.03 11.92 -3.83
C ASP A 6 -6.73 11.65 -4.60
N GLY A 7 -6.17 12.70 -5.22
CA GLY A 7 -4.88 12.61 -5.90
C GLY A 7 -3.73 12.26 -4.96
N VAL A 8 -3.69 12.89 -3.78
CA VAL A 8 -2.70 12.58 -2.73
C VAL A 8 -2.95 11.19 -2.14
N PHE A 9 -4.19 10.81 -1.92
CA PHE A 9 -4.59 9.48 -1.45
C PHE A 9 -4.05 8.39 -2.37
N ARG A 10 -4.24 8.52 -3.69
CA ARG A 10 -3.70 7.57 -4.67
C ARG A 10 -2.17 7.55 -4.69
N LYS A 11 -1.51 8.70 -4.57
CA LYS A 11 -0.03 8.74 -4.46
C LYS A 11 0.44 7.97 -3.23
N VAL A 12 -0.20 8.21 -2.10
CA VAL A 12 0.16 7.62 -0.81
C VAL A 12 -0.03 6.10 -0.81
N LEU A 13 -1.14 5.59 -1.36
CA LEU A 13 -1.33 4.14 -1.52
C LEU A 13 -0.18 3.49 -2.32
N ASN A 14 0.40 4.21 -3.27
CA ASN A 14 1.44 3.68 -4.15
C ASN A 14 2.86 4.09 -3.75
N ASP A 15 3.02 4.78 -2.62
CA ASP A 15 4.31 5.20 -2.10
C ASP A 15 4.98 4.05 -1.34
N ARG A 16 6.08 3.53 -1.89
CA ARG A 16 6.82 2.39 -1.32
C ARG A 16 7.49 2.69 0.01
N GLU A 17 7.75 3.96 0.33
CA GLU A 17 8.28 4.28 1.66
C GLU A 17 7.18 4.16 2.72
N ILE A 18 5.91 4.38 2.36
CA ILE A 18 4.75 4.29 3.25
C ILE A 18 4.19 2.85 3.28
N PHE A 19 3.87 2.30 2.11
CA PHE A 19 3.31 0.96 1.94
C PHE A 19 4.20 0.12 1.02
N ASP A 20 4.75 -0.96 1.56
CA ASP A 20 5.48 -1.93 0.76
C ASP A 20 5.20 -3.36 1.23
N SER A 21 5.71 -4.32 0.49
CA SER A 21 5.65 -5.71 0.93
C SER A 21 6.51 -5.93 2.17
N PRO A 22 6.09 -6.83 3.09
CA PRO A 22 6.82 -7.09 4.32
C PRO A 22 8.30 -7.40 4.08
N TYR A 23 9.21 -6.80 4.87
CA TYR A 23 10.66 -6.99 4.74
C TYR A 23 11.16 -8.15 5.60
N ASP A 24 11.84 -9.13 5.00
CA ASP A 24 12.55 -10.19 5.73
C ASP A 24 13.95 -9.70 6.13
N ARG A 25 14.19 -9.53 7.44
CA ARG A 25 15.50 -9.12 7.95
C ARG A 25 16.60 -10.16 7.76
N ASN A 26 16.25 -11.45 7.70
CA ASN A 26 17.21 -12.54 7.53
C ASN A 26 17.69 -12.61 6.08
N LYS A 27 16.75 -12.57 5.12
CA LYS A 27 17.06 -12.60 3.67
C LYS A 27 17.42 -11.22 3.11
N ARG A 28 17.24 -10.16 3.92
CA ARG A 28 17.47 -8.74 3.59
C ARG A 28 16.73 -8.31 2.32
N ASN A 29 15.51 -8.81 2.15
CA ASN A 29 14.67 -8.47 1.01
C ASN A 29 13.18 -8.55 1.37
N ASN A 30 12.35 -7.88 0.58
CA ASN A 30 10.90 -7.96 0.73
C ASN A 30 10.37 -9.34 0.34
N ILE A 31 9.23 -9.69 0.92
CA ILE A 31 8.33 -10.70 0.34
C ILE A 31 7.98 -10.23 -1.09
N PRO A 32 8.02 -11.11 -2.10
CA PRO A 32 7.68 -10.71 -3.45
C PRO A 32 6.24 -10.21 -3.54
N LYS A 33 6.03 -9.15 -4.33
CA LYS A 33 4.68 -8.74 -4.74
C LYS A 33 4.09 -9.80 -5.65
N LEU A 34 2.78 -10.02 -5.55
CA LEU A 34 2.10 -10.94 -6.45
C LEU A 34 2.17 -10.37 -7.87
N PHE A 35 1.77 -9.11 -8.01
CA PHE A 35 1.83 -8.35 -9.27
C PHE A 35 2.28 -6.92 -9.01
N GLU A 36 3.05 -6.34 -9.92
CA GLU A 36 3.42 -4.93 -9.92
C GLU A 36 3.56 -4.38 -11.34
N LYS A 37 3.29 -3.08 -11.51
CA LYS A 37 3.49 -2.33 -12.75
C LYS A 37 2.86 -3.04 -13.96
N ASP A 38 3.66 -3.43 -14.95
CA ASP A 38 3.18 -3.99 -16.21
C ASP A 38 2.45 -5.32 -16.02
N SER A 39 2.91 -6.17 -15.09
CA SER A 39 2.22 -7.42 -14.76
C SER A 39 0.85 -7.20 -14.11
N TRP A 40 0.70 -6.11 -13.35
CA TRP A 40 -0.57 -5.72 -12.76
C TRP A 40 -1.54 -5.13 -13.80
N LYS A 41 -1.02 -4.29 -14.70
CA LYS A 41 -1.78 -3.77 -15.86
C LYS A 41 -2.20 -4.87 -16.83
N GLU A 42 -1.38 -5.90 -17.00
CA GLU A 42 -1.72 -7.04 -17.82
C GLU A 42 -2.93 -7.80 -17.25
N LEU A 43 -2.96 -8.02 -15.92
CA LEU A 43 -4.12 -8.60 -15.25
C LEU A 43 -5.36 -7.72 -15.39
N GLU A 44 -5.22 -6.41 -15.22
CA GLU A 44 -6.32 -5.45 -15.41
C GLU A 44 -6.91 -5.59 -16.82
N ARG A 45 -6.05 -5.68 -17.84
CA ARG A 45 -6.46 -5.88 -19.23
C ARG A 45 -7.22 -7.20 -19.41
N LEU A 46 -6.72 -8.31 -18.88
CA LEU A 46 -7.40 -9.60 -18.95
C LEU A 46 -8.78 -9.56 -18.26
N PHE A 47 -8.88 -8.87 -17.12
CA PHE A 47 -10.15 -8.63 -16.43
C PHE A 47 -11.13 -7.82 -17.28
N ASN A 48 -10.70 -6.69 -17.83
CA ASN A 48 -11.53 -5.83 -18.67
C ASN A 48 -11.96 -6.50 -19.99
N GLU A 49 -11.13 -7.39 -20.56
CA GLU A 49 -11.44 -8.19 -21.74
C GLU A 49 -12.33 -9.42 -21.42
N GLY A 50 -12.65 -9.68 -20.15
CA GLY A 50 -13.44 -10.85 -19.74
C GLY A 50 -12.72 -12.19 -19.89
N LYS A 51 -11.39 -12.18 -20.02
CA LYS A 51 -10.55 -13.37 -20.23
C LYS A 51 -10.24 -14.09 -18.92
N ARG A 52 -11.27 -14.68 -18.34
CA ARG A 52 -11.23 -15.32 -17.02
C ARG A 52 -10.17 -16.41 -16.90
N ASP A 53 -10.10 -17.33 -17.86
CA ASP A 53 -9.19 -18.47 -17.77
C ASP A 53 -7.72 -18.05 -17.90
N GLU A 54 -7.43 -17.08 -18.79
CA GLU A 54 -6.10 -16.48 -18.90
C GLU A 54 -5.72 -15.73 -17.61
N PHE A 55 -6.66 -14.98 -17.02
CA PHE A 55 -6.46 -14.28 -15.75
C PHE A 55 -6.08 -15.26 -14.63
N ILE A 56 -6.87 -16.32 -14.46
CA ILE A 56 -6.63 -17.35 -13.45
C ILE A 56 -5.29 -18.04 -13.68
N SER A 57 -5.01 -18.44 -14.92
CA SER A 57 -3.75 -19.08 -15.30
C SER A 57 -2.54 -18.19 -15.00
N LYS A 58 -2.66 -16.88 -15.20
CA LYS A 58 -1.59 -15.91 -14.90
C LYS A 58 -1.33 -15.82 -13.40
N VAL A 59 -2.39 -15.77 -12.59
CA VAL A 59 -2.30 -15.79 -11.12
C VAL A 59 -1.64 -17.07 -10.62
N ASP A 60 -2.10 -18.23 -11.09
CA ASP A 60 -1.55 -19.53 -10.67
C ASP A 60 -0.09 -19.72 -11.09
N SER A 61 0.26 -19.29 -12.30
CA SER A 61 1.65 -19.32 -12.78
C SER A 61 2.56 -18.49 -11.90
N ARG A 62 2.12 -17.28 -11.53
CA ARG A 62 2.89 -16.37 -10.67
C ARG A 62 3.06 -16.89 -9.25
N ILE A 63 2.01 -17.45 -8.66
CA ILE A 63 2.09 -18.11 -7.34
C ILE A 63 3.10 -19.26 -7.37
N THR A 64 3.08 -20.07 -8.43
CA THR A 64 3.98 -21.22 -8.60
C THR A 64 5.43 -20.76 -8.74
N GLU A 65 5.68 -19.71 -9.53
CA GLU A 65 6.99 -19.09 -9.67
C GLU A 65 7.55 -18.63 -8.31
N ILE A 66 6.75 -17.86 -7.54
CA ILE A 66 7.16 -17.35 -6.23
C ILE A 66 7.45 -18.51 -5.27
N LYS A 67 6.59 -19.54 -5.23
CA LYS A 67 6.83 -20.72 -4.40
C LYS A 67 8.13 -21.41 -4.75
N ASN A 68 8.46 -21.54 -6.04
CA ASN A 68 9.69 -22.16 -6.50
C ASN A 68 10.92 -21.32 -6.13
N GLN A 69 10.82 -19.99 -6.22
CA GLN A 69 11.89 -19.07 -5.80
C GLN A 69 12.12 -19.05 -4.28
N GLU A 70 11.11 -19.46 -3.50
CA GLU A 70 11.08 -19.35 -2.03
C GLU A 70 11.03 -20.74 -1.34
N GLN A 71 11.49 -21.81 -2.00
CA GLN A 71 11.44 -23.17 -1.43
C GLN A 71 12.30 -23.36 -0.17
N THR A 72 13.43 -22.65 -0.07
CA THR A 72 14.42 -22.81 1.01
C THR A 72 14.43 -21.64 1.99
N THR A 73 13.24 -21.15 2.38
CA THR A 73 13.13 -20.03 3.32
C THR A 73 12.94 -20.46 4.77
N ASN A 74 13.21 -19.53 5.68
CA ASN A 74 12.83 -19.64 7.08
C ASN A 74 11.29 -19.75 7.26
N ASN A 75 10.86 -20.17 8.45
CA ASN A 75 9.43 -20.40 8.76
C ASN A 75 8.58 -19.15 8.60
N TRP A 76 9.03 -17.99 9.10
CA TRP A 76 8.29 -16.72 8.99
C TRP A 76 8.02 -16.33 7.53
N ARG A 77 9.05 -16.39 6.68
CA ARG A 77 8.91 -16.10 5.25
C ARG A 77 8.01 -17.11 4.56
N ARG A 78 8.12 -18.40 4.93
CA ARG A 78 7.23 -19.45 4.41
C ARG A 78 5.76 -19.16 4.75
N GLU A 79 5.47 -18.72 5.97
CA GLU A 79 4.13 -18.28 6.38
C GLU A 79 3.65 -17.10 5.53
N LYS A 80 4.49 -16.09 5.31
CA LYS A 80 4.16 -14.96 4.42
C LYS A 80 3.93 -15.39 2.97
N ILE A 81 4.67 -16.35 2.44
CA ILE A 81 4.39 -16.90 1.11
C ILE A 81 3.05 -17.66 1.08
N ASN A 82 2.67 -18.34 2.16
CA ASN A 82 1.35 -18.98 2.25
C ASN A 82 0.21 -17.96 2.33
N GLU A 83 0.37 -16.87 3.08
CA GLU A 83 -0.57 -15.74 3.09
C GLU A 83 -0.68 -15.12 1.68
N LEU A 84 0.45 -14.90 1.00
CA LEU A 84 0.46 -14.38 -0.38
C LEU A 84 -0.27 -15.31 -1.36
N LYS A 85 -0.15 -16.64 -1.18
CA LYS A 85 -0.93 -17.62 -1.95
C LYS A 85 -2.43 -17.41 -1.74
N GLN A 86 -2.87 -17.24 -0.49
CA GLN A 86 -4.28 -16.96 -0.18
C GLN A 86 -4.77 -15.68 -0.86
N ARG A 87 -3.95 -14.62 -0.90
CA ARG A 87 -4.26 -13.39 -1.67
C ARG A 87 -4.46 -13.66 -3.14
N GLY A 88 -3.66 -14.53 -3.74
CA GLY A 88 -3.85 -14.96 -5.12
C GLY A 88 -5.17 -15.73 -5.34
N GLU A 89 -5.58 -16.57 -4.39
CA GLU A 89 -6.91 -17.21 -4.44
C GLU A 89 -8.05 -16.18 -4.35
N TRP A 90 -7.94 -15.19 -3.47
CA TRP A 90 -8.90 -14.09 -3.38
C TRP A 90 -8.99 -13.30 -4.67
N LEU A 91 -7.85 -13.01 -5.31
CA LEU A 91 -7.79 -12.31 -6.59
C LEU A 91 -8.51 -13.08 -7.70
N LYS A 92 -8.37 -14.41 -7.76
CA LYS A 92 -9.11 -15.27 -8.70
C LYS A 92 -10.62 -15.23 -8.43
N LEU A 93 -11.03 -15.39 -7.18
CA LEU A 93 -12.45 -15.40 -6.80
C LEU A 93 -13.12 -14.05 -7.00
N ALA A 94 -12.38 -12.95 -6.82
CA ALA A 94 -12.89 -11.59 -6.97
C ALA A 94 -13.31 -11.28 -8.41
N PHE A 95 -12.72 -11.96 -9.40
CA PHE A 95 -13.09 -11.83 -10.81
C PHE A 95 -14.60 -12.01 -11.01
N ASP A 96 -15.17 -13.07 -10.43
CA ASP A 96 -16.60 -13.39 -10.58
C ASP A 96 -17.44 -12.79 -9.43
N ASN A 97 -16.94 -12.87 -8.20
CA ASN A 97 -17.75 -12.60 -7.01
C ASN A 97 -17.78 -11.12 -6.60
N LYS A 98 -16.70 -10.39 -6.90
CA LYS A 98 -16.50 -9.00 -6.46
C LYS A 98 -15.89 -8.13 -7.57
N PRO A 99 -16.41 -8.16 -8.81
CA PRO A 99 -15.78 -7.49 -9.95
C PRO A 99 -15.65 -5.97 -9.76
N HIS A 100 -16.60 -5.34 -9.07
CA HIS A 100 -16.57 -3.91 -8.77
C HIS A 100 -15.41 -3.54 -7.82
N LEU A 101 -15.14 -4.35 -6.79
CA LEU A 101 -14.01 -4.13 -5.88
C LEU A 101 -12.69 -4.42 -6.57
N LEU A 102 -12.63 -5.47 -7.38
CA LEU A 102 -11.44 -5.78 -8.17
C LEU A 102 -11.10 -4.64 -9.14
N LYS A 103 -12.10 -4.05 -9.80
CA LYS A 103 -11.93 -2.86 -10.64
C LYS A 103 -11.37 -1.68 -9.84
N GLN A 104 -11.91 -1.40 -8.65
CA GLN A 104 -11.41 -0.33 -7.79
C GLN A 104 -9.95 -0.54 -7.37
N LEU A 105 -9.53 -1.79 -7.14
CA LEU A 105 -8.12 -2.11 -6.88
C LEU A 105 -7.22 -1.78 -8.07
N PHE A 106 -7.61 -2.16 -9.29
CA PHE A 106 -6.84 -1.82 -10.49
C PHE A 106 -6.73 -0.31 -10.70
N GLU A 107 -7.83 0.42 -10.48
CA GLU A 107 -7.86 1.88 -10.64
C GLU A 107 -7.04 2.62 -9.59
N SER A 108 -6.86 2.05 -8.40
CA SER A 108 -6.25 2.75 -7.26
C SER A 108 -4.82 2.30 -6.95
N LEU A 109 -4.49 1.04 -7.23
CA LEU A 109 -3.20 0.44 -6.87
C LEU A 109 -2.35 0.16 -8.12
N GLU A 110 -1.04 0.32 -7.97
CA GLU A 110 -0.02 -0.02 -8.98
C GLU A 110 0.57 -1.41 -8.77
N TRP A 111 0.20 -2.07 -7.67
CA TRP A 111 0.69 -3.39 -7.32
C TRP A 111 -0.26 -4.10 -6.34
N TYR A 112 -0.23 -5.43 -6.35
CA TYR A 112 -1.03 -6.27 -5.46
C TYR A 112 -0.19 -7.36 -4.80
N GLY A 113 -0.49 -7.66 -3.54
CA GLY A 113 0.23 -8.64 -2.73
C GLY A 113 0.02 -8.39 -1.24
N LEU A 114 0.92 -8.91 -0.42
CA LEU A 114 0.97 -8.55 1.00
C LEU A 114 1.52 -7.13 1.16
N VAL A 115 0.90 -6.38 2.06
CA VAL A 115 1.24 -4.99 2.36
C VAL A 115 1.58 -4.83 3.84
N ASN A 116 2.56 -3.99 4.13
CA ASN A 116 2.89 -3.50 5.46
C ASN A 116 2.90 -1.98 5.44
N CYS A 117 2.34 -1.36 6.48
CA CYS A 117 2.48 0.07 6.72
C CYS A 117 3.79 0.31 7.46
N ASN A 118 4.65 1.16 6.91
CA ASN A 118 5.92 1.53 7.55
C ASN A 118 5.79 2.69 8.53
N LEU A 119 4.61 3.32 8.64
CA LEU A 119 4.40 4.46 9.52
C LEU A 119 4.29 4.02 11.00
N PRO A 120 4.70 4.87 11.94
CA PRO A 120 4.32 4.73 13.34
C PRO A 120 2.83 5.09 13.53
N ASP A 121 2.35 5.06 14.78
CA ASP A 121 1.01 5.57 15.11
C ASP A 121 0.88 7.05 14.70
N MET A 122 -0.02 7.31 13.75
CA MET A 122 -0.23 8.64 13.17
C MET A 122 -1.24 9.50 13.94
N ASN A 123 -1.85 8.98 15.01
CA ASN A 123 -2.84 9.74 15.79
C ASN A 123 -2.27 11.04 16.37
N SER A 124 -1.06 10.98 16.94
CA SER A 124 -0.41 12.15 17.52
C SER A 124 -0.07 13.21 16.47
N TYR A 125 0.44 12.78 15.30
CA TYR A 125 0.71 13.68 14.18
C TYR A 125 -0.56 14.39 13.69
N GLY A 126 -1.68 13.66 13.54
CA GLY A 126 -2.96 14.27 13.19
C GLY A 126 -3.47 15.27 14.24
N ARG A 127 -3.20 15.07 15.54
CA ARG A 127 -3.56 16.07 16.57
C ARG A 127 -2.74 17.35 16.48
N VAL A 128 -1.46 17.23 16.12
CA VAL A 128 -0.59 18.39 15.90
C VAL A 128 -1.04 19.18 14.68
N ILE A 129 -1.41 18.49 13.59
CA ILE A 129 -1.89 19.13 12.36
C ILE A 129 -3.14 19.97 12.59
N GLU A 130 -4.08 19.48 13.39
CA GLU A 130 -5.35 20.15 13.67
C GLU A 130 -5.19 21.44 14.50
N ARG A 131 -4.13 21.54 15.31
CA ARG A 131 -4.02 22.57 16.36
C ARG A 131 -2.99 23.66 16.09
N TYR A 132 -2.01 23.38 15.23
CA TYR A 132 -0.85 24.24 15.09
C TYR A 132 -0.64 24.67 13.63
N ASN A 133 0.11 25.74 13.44
CA ASN A 133 0.50 26.20 12.12
C ASN A 133 1.51 25.24 11.46
N ILE A 134 1.69 25.41 10.14
CA ILE A 134 2.55 24.55 9.32
C ILE A 134 4.01 24.49 9.82
N SER A 135 4.54 25.58 10.37
CA SER A 135 5.92 25.61 10.89
C SER A 135 6.10 24.72 12.12
N THR A 136 5.13 24.73 13.04
CA THR A 136 5.12 23.82 14.20
C THR A 136 4.90 22.37 13.78
N ILE A 137 4.00 22.13 12.83
CA ILE A 137 3.77 20.78 12.26
C ILE A 137 5.07 20.23 11.67
N GLU A 138 5.76 21.02 10.85
CA GLU A 138 7.02 20.63 10.23
C GLU A 138 8.09 20.26 11.27
N GLN A 139 8.29 21.09 12.29
CA GLN A 139 9.24 20.77 13.37
C GLN A 139 8.88 19.46 14.08
N TYR A 140 7.59 19.23 14.36
CA TYR A 140 7.15 17.99 14.99
C TYR A 140 7.46 16.75 14.14
N PHE A 141 7.23 16.82 12.82
CA PHE A 141 7.62 15.76 11.90
C PHE A 141 9.13 15.55 11.86
N LEU A 142 9.91 16.63 11.76
CA LEU A 142 11.38 16.55 11.73
C LEU A 142 11.96 15.92 13.00
N ASP A 143 11.40 16.23 14.16
CA ASP A 143 11.79 15.59 15.42
C ASP A 143 11.41 14.11 15.44
N GLY A 144 10.22 13.75 14.92
CA GLY A 144 9.80 12.35 14.76
C GLY A 144 10.72 11.55 13.83
N ILE A 145 11.09 12.13 12.68
CA ILE A 145 12.03 11.55 11.71
C ILE A 145 13.39 11.29 12.36
N ARG A 146 13.91 12.23 13.16
CA ARG A 146 15.20 12.09 13.87
C ARG A 146 15.17 11.02 14.95
N ARG A 147 14.01 10.74 15.54
CA ARG A 147 13.83 9.76 16.63
C ARG A 147 13.52 8.35 16.15
N THR A 148 13.23 8.17 14.87
CA THR A 148 12.89 6.88 14.27
C THR A 148 14.01 6.38 13.35
N SER A 149 14.03 5.08 13.11
CA SER A 149 14.97 4.44 12.19
C SER A 149 14.26 4.03 10.89
N TYR A 150 15.05 3.62 9.89
CA TYR A 150 14.49 3.04 8.67
C TYR A 150 13.69 1.76 8.98
N PRO A 151 12.47 1.58 8.40
CA PRO A 151 11.85 2.40 7.34
C PRO A 151 10.97 3.57 7.81
N GLN A 152 10.66 3.65 9.11
CA GLN A 152 9.72 4.64 9.67
C GLN A 152 10.13 6.09 9.39
N ASN A 153 11.42 6.41 9.45
CA ASN A 153 11.89 7.76 9.20
C ASN A 153 11.60 8.22 7.75
N LYS A 154 11.78 7.34 6.76
CA LYS A 154 11.46 7.61 5.34
C LYS A 154 9.97 7.71 5.09
N ALA A 155 9.17 6.84 5.70
CA ALA A 155 7.73 6.93 5.64
C ALA A 155 7.22 8.30 6.17
N LEU A 156 7.78 8.77 7.30
CA LEU A 156 7.44 10.08 7.88
C LEU A 156 7.87 11.26 7.01
N GLU A 157 9.04 11.19 6.37
CA GLU A 157 9.49 12.19 5.39
C GLU A 157 8.45 12.35 4.27
N LYS A 158 7.98 11.23 3.70
CA LYS A 158 6.96 11.25 2.63
C LYS A 158 5.62 11.78 3.11
N VAL A 159 5.17 11.41 4.31
CA VAL A 159 3.93 11.97 4.87
C VAL A 159 4.04 13.49 5.06
N LEU A 160 5.19 14.00 5.53
CA LEU A 160 5.40 15.45 5.64
C LEU A 160 5.32 16.15 4.27
N GLU A 161 5.88 15.56 3.22
CA GLU A 161 5.75 16.08 1.84
C GLU A 161 4.27 16.17 1.42
N TYR A 162 3.49 15.12 1.67
CA TYR A 162 2.05 15.11 1.34
C TYR A 162 1.24 16.10 2.17
N VAL A 163 1.55 16.25 3.46
CA VAL A 163 0.95 17.27 4.32
C VAL A 163 1.21 18.67 3.74
N LYS A 164 2.46 18.99 3.39
CA LYS A 164 2.82 20.28 2.78
C LYS A 164 2.14 20.49 1.42
N GLU A 165 2.03 19.44 0.60
CA GLU A 165 1.31 19.47 -0.69
C GLU A 165 -0.17 19.83 -0.49
N LEU A 166 -0.84 19.21 0.49
CA LEU A 166 -2.24 19.46 0.80
C LEU A 166 -2.46 20.87 1.37
N TYR A 167 -1.60 21.33 2.27
CA TYR A 167 -1.64 22.69 2.80
C TYR A 167 -1.49 23.74 1.69
N THR A 168 -0.54 23.53 0.78
CA THR A 168 -0.30 24.44 -0.36
C THR A 168 -1.51 24.50 -1.30
N ALA A 169 -2.27 23.41 -1.39
CA ALA A 169 -3.49 23.34 -2.16
C ALA A 169 -4.73 23.92 -1.45
N GLY A 170 -4.57 24.48 -0.24
CA GLY A 170 -5.65 25.11 0.51
C GLY A 170 -6.61 24.13 1.20
N ILE A 171 -6.21 22.87 1.38
CA ILE A 171 -6.99 21.86 2.12
C ILE A 171 -6.96 22.21 3.62
N SER A 172 -8.09 22.03 4.31
CA SER A 172 -8.21 22.42 5.71
C SER A 172 -7.35 21.54 6.62
N SER A 173 -6.88 22.10 7.74
CA SER A 173 -6.08 21.36 8.72
C SER A 173 -6.83 20.15 9.30
N GLU A 174 -8.14 20.25 9.47
CA GLU A 174 -9.00 19.16 9.94
C GLU A 174 -9.05 18.00 8.93
N GLU A 175 -9.20 18.30 7.64
CA GLU A 175 -9.20 17.29 6.58
C GLU A 175 -7.84 16.59 6.46
N ILE A 176 -6.75 17.36 6.51
CA ILE A 176 -5.38 16.81 6.48
C ILE A 176 -5.15 15.95 7.73
N ALA A 177 -5.57 16.41 8.91
CA ALA A 177 -5.46 15.68 10.16
C ALA A 177 -6.23 14.35 10.09
N TYR A 178 -7.46 14.36 9.60
CA TYR A 178 -8.26 13.16 9.42
C TYR A 178 -7.57 12.16 8.49
N PHE A 179 -7.10 12.63 7.33
CA PHE A 179 -6.36 11.83 6.37
C PHE A 179 -5.13 11.16 7.00
N VAL A 180 -4.29 11.93 7.72
CA VAL A 180 -3.07 11.41 8.37
C VAL A 180 -3.39 10.35 9.42
N ARG A 181 -4.45 10.52 10.23
CA ARG A 181 -4.85 9.53 11.24
C ARG A 181 -5.33 8.21 10.62
N LYS A 182 -5.77 8.23 9.36
CA LYS A 182 -6.33 7.05 8.68
C LYS A 182 -5.32 6.29 7.83
N LEU A 183 -4.08 6.77 7.71
CA LEU A 183 -3.07 6.14 6.86
C LEU A 183 -2.87 4.65 7.18
N GLU A 184 -2.68 4.27 8.45
CA GLU A 184 -2.49 2.86 8.81
C GLU A 184 -3.66 1.96 8.37
N SER A 185 -4.90 2.47 8.47
CA SER A 185 -6.09 1.73 8.07
C SER A 185 -6.20 1.48 6.56
N LEU A 186 -5.42 2.20 5.73
CA LEU A 186 -5.41 2.01 4.29
C LEU A 186 -4.78 0.67 3.85
N THR A 187 -4.07 -0.01 4.74
CA THR A 187 -3.63 -1.40 4.51
C THR A 187 -4.79 -2.33 4.15
N THR A 188 -5.97 -2.10 4.73
CA THR A 188 -7.20 -2.85 4.45
C THR A 188 -7.63 -2.79 2.98
N TYR A 189 -7.15 -1.81 2.21
CA TYR A 189 -7.44 -1.67 0.79
C TYR A 189 -6.92 -2.87 -0.01
N TRP A 190 -5.74 -3.44 0.32
CA TRP A 190 -5.22 -4.67 -0.32
C TRP A 190 -6.00 -5.93 0.06
N GLU A 191 -6.91 -5.82 1.02
CA GLU A 191 -7.65 -6.94 1.61
C GLU A 191 -9.14 -6.91 1.26
N VAL A 192 -9.62 -5.85 0.62
CA VAL A 192 -11.05 -5.62 0.36
C VAL A 192 -11.72 -6.74 -0.45
N ILE A 193 -10.95 -7.46 -1.26
CA ILE A 193 -11.44 -8.59 -2.07
C ILE A 193 -11.42 -9.94 -1.32
N GLY A 194 -10.78 -10.01 -0.16
CA GLY A 194 -10.67 -11.22 0.68
C GLY A 194 -11.93 -11.63 1.43
#